data_AF-A0A1V6F7V9-F1
#
_entry.id   AF-A0A1V6F7V9-F1
#
_cell.length_a   1.000
_cell.length_b   1.000
_cell.length_c   1.000
_cell.angle_alpha   90.00
_cell.angle_beta   90.00
_cell.angle_gamma   90.00
#
_symmetry.space_group_name_H-M   'P 1'
#
loop_
_entity.id
_entity.type
_entity.pdbx_description
1 polymer ?
#
loop_
_entity_poly.entity_id
_entity_poly.type
_entity_poly.pdbx_seq_one_letter_code
_entity_poly.pdbx_strand_id
1 'polypeptide(L)'
;MIKRRPEFDPFRDKKVFRCKFCNFPITNPGLYPGKKIMINRYCPACHSNNTFALLNKQDQTFLRMGFFSNPLYPVSPSHLKGVPLKFSLILFPFSVFFNFVANIIYMPFGLIYNNIQIKKAIKEFYGSYKDQDTKIILLDMLEKKAGPKNQYASYMTGVAYLEGIHVPYNLEKAEHYFKIAREEHEGGLVKLAETLIRQENPDYKKAFTVLNLVKDNPQASYYLAYLYFYGYSVAPSIRIATIYAGTAKSHNVKDYYDIYPKILQG
;
A
#
# COMPACT_ATOMS: atom_id res chain seq x y z
N MET A 1 -15.28 5.62 -37.51
CA MET A 1 -14.10 4.94 -36.90
C MET A 1 -14.38 4.71 -35.43
N ILE A 2 -14.54 3.43 -35.04
CA ILE A 2 -14.91 3.00 -33.69
C ILE A 2 -13.67 3.14 -32.79
N LYS A 3 -13.72 4.03 -31.78
CA LYS A 3 -12.66 4.12 -30.76
C LYS A 3 -12.69 2.85 -29.90
N ARG A 4 -11.73 1.95 -30.10
CA ARG A 4 -11.48 0.82 -29.20
C ARG A 4 -11.18 1.37 -27.79
N ARG A 5 -11.77 0.77 -26.76
CA ARG A 5 -11.38 1.04 -25.36
C ARG A 5 -9.94 0.55 -25.17
N PRO A 6 -9.08 1.29 -24.43
CA PRO A 6 -7.73 0.82 -24.14
C PRO A 6 -7.79 -0.46 -23.28
N GLU A 7 -6.92 -1.41 -23.64
CA GLU A 7 -6.66 -2.66 -22.94
C GLU A 7 -6.30 -2.44 -21.46
N PHE A 8 -6.66 -3.42 -20.65
CA PHE A 8 -6.43 -3.48 -19.22
C PHE A 8 -4.93 -3.41 -18.89
N ASP A 9 -4.52 -2.35 -18.18
CA ASP A 9 -3.15 -2.13 -17.71
C ASP A 9 -2.99 -2.71 -16.29
N PRO A 10 -2.13 -3.73 -16.08
CA PRO A 10 -2.01 -4.49 -14.82
C PRO A 10 -1.36 -3.71 -13.66
N PHE A 11 -1.05 -2.42 -13.83
CA PHE A 11 -0.44 -1.58 -12.79
C PHE A 11 -1.42 -0.71 -11.98
N ARG A 12 -2.73 -0.99 -12.07
CA ARG A 12 -3.77 -0.09 -11.52
C ARG A 12 -3.79 0.07 -10.00
N ASP A 13 -3.21 -0.85 -9.22
CA ASP A 13 -3.30 -0.81 -7.75
C ASP A 13 -1.95 -0.77 -7.01
N LYS A 14 -0.97 -0.03 -7.54
CA LYS A 14 0.26 0.28 -6.81
C LYS A 14 0.37 1.78 -6.59
N LYS A 15 -0.19 2.33 -5.50
CA LYS A 15 -0.07 3.75 -5.06
C LYS A 15 0.47 4.68 -6.15
N VAL A 16 -0.32 4.85 -7.22
CA VAL A 16 0.15 5.52 -8.41
C VAL A 16 0.09 7.01 -8.12
N PHE A 17 1.26 7.59 -7.87
CA PHE A 17 1.38 9.02 -7.64
C PHE A 17 0.92 9.76 -8.90
N ARG A 18 -0.16 10.53 -8.79
CA ARG A 18 -0.70 11.31 -9.90
C ARG A 18 -0.03 12.68 -9.96
N CYS A 19 0.27 13.13 -11.18
CA CYS A 19 0.75 14.47 -11.44
C CYS A 19 -0.25 15.51 -10.91
N LYS A 20 0.21 16.48 -10.11
CA LYS A 20 -0.64 17.56 -9.58
C LYS A 20 -1.17 18.49 -10.67
N PHE A 21 -0.54 18.49 -11.85
CA PHE A 21 -0.86 19.41 -12.94
C PHE A 21 -1.75 18.79 -14.02
N CYS A 22 -1.52 17.53 -14.38
CA CYS A 22 -2.28 16.87 -15.46
C CYS A 22 -2.90 15.53 -15.04
N ASN A 23 -2.80 15.15 -13.77
CA ASN A 23 -3.36 13.93 -13.20
C ASN A 23 -2.83 12.61 -13.81
N PHE A 24 -1.77 12.69 -14.63
CA PHE A 24 -1.10 11.57 -15.26
C PHE A 24 -0.37 10.68 -14.22
N PRO A 25 -0.44 9.35 -14.33
CA PRO A 25 0.22 8.42 -13.42
C PRO A 25 1.75 8.44 -13.56
N ILE A 26 2.49 8.52 -12.44
CA ILE A 26 3.96 8.60 -12.44
C ILE A 26 4.57 7.44 -11.65
N THR A 27 5.42 6.62 -12.28
CA THR A 27 5.82 5.30 -11.76
C THR A 27 7.26 5.17 -11.22
N ASN A 28 8.17 6.13 -11.40
CA ASN A 28 9.57 5.99 -10.95
C ASN A 28 10.00 6.99 -9.84
N PRO A 29 10.78 6.56 -8.81
CA PRO A 29 11.30 7.46 -7.78
C PRO A 29 12.62 8.12 -8.19
N GLY A 30 12.69 9.44 -8.09
CA GLY A 30 13.93 10.20 -7.91
C GLY A 30 13.93 10.84 -6.52
N LEU A 31 14.94 10.53 -5.70
CA LEU A 31 15.13 11.14 -4.38
C LEU A 31 15.77 12.52 -4.55
N TYR A 32 15.07 13.59 -4.15
CA TYR A 32 15.65 14.93 -4.10
C TYR A 32 15.31 15.59 -2.76
N PRO A 33 16.30 15.86 -1.89
CA PRO A 33 16.04 16.54 -0.64
C PRO A 33 15.79 18.02 -0.89
N GLY A 34 14.55 18.47 -0.63
CA GLY A 34 14.17 19.88 -0.55
C GLY A 34 13.55 20.20 0.80
N LYS A 35 12.89 21.36 0.94
CA LYS A 35 12.23 21.83 2.19
C LYS A 35 11.22 20.86 2.81
N LYS A 36 10.93 19.73 2.17
CA LYS A 36 10.27 18.52 2.66
C LYS A 36 11.14 17.38 2.11
N ILE A 37 11.36 16.28 2.84
CA ILE A 37 11.94 15.08 2.22
C ILE A 37 10.92 14.61 1.19
N MET A 38 11.20 14.92 -0.08
CA MET A 38 10.26 14.73 -1.17
C MET A 38 10.83 13.83 -2.23
N ILE A 39 9.98 12.98 -2.79
CA ILE A 39 10.28 12.30 -4.06
C ILE A 39 9.87 13.30 -5.14
N ASN A 40 10.83 13.73 -5.97
CA ASN A 40 10.53 14.45 -7.20
C ASN A 40 10.28 13.41 -8.28
N ARG A 41 9.08 13.45 -8.87
CA ARG A 41 8.71 12.62 -10.00
C ARG A 41 8.46 13.49 -11.22
N TYR A 42 9.25 13.29 -12.24
CA TYR A 42 9.03 13.90 -13.54
C TYR A 42 7.79 13.29 -14.19
N CYS A 43 6.86 14.13 -14.63
CA CYS A 43 5.68 13.70 -15.37
C CYS A 43 6.00 13.70 -16.87
N PRO A 44 6.07 12.53 -17.53
CA PRO A 44 6.40 12.47 -18.95
C PRO A 44 5.31 13.11 -19.84
N ALA A 45 4.06 13.21 -19.37
CA ALA A 45 2.97 13.76 -20.17
C ALA A 45 2.93 15.29 -20.24
N CYS A 46 3.46 16.01 -19.24
CA CYS A 46 3.43 17.48 -19.21
C CYS A 46 4.78 18.09 -18.82
N HIS A 47 5.83 17.27 -18.76
CA HIS A 47 7.20 17.64 -18.44
C HIS A 47 7.36 18.37 -17.07
N SER A 48 6.36 18.25 -16.18
CA SER A 48 6.37 18.90 -14.87
C SER A 48 7.02 18.04 -13.79
N ASN A 49 7.71 18.67 -12.83
CA ASN A 49 8.26 18.01 -11.66
C ASN A 49 7.27 18.01 -10.49
N ASN A 50 6.89 16.81 -10.03
CA ASN A 50 5.91 16.60 -8.96
C ASN A 50 6.57 16.18 -7.65
N THR A 51 6.24 16.89 -6.58
CA THR A 51 6.83 16.71 -5.24
C THR A 51 5.88 15.99 -4.26
N PHE A 52 6.31 14.87 -3.66
CA PHE A 52 5.52 14.09 -2.68
C PHE A 52 6.26 13.87 -1.36
N ALA A 53 5.59 13.98 -0.22
CA ALA A 53 6.20 13.82 1.12
C ALA A 53 6.41 12.34 1.50
N LEU A 54 7.61 11.98 1.95
CA LEU A 54 8.01 10.61 2.34
C LEU A 54 7.67 10.23 3.80
N LEU A 55 7.43 11.21 4.68
CA LEU A 55 7.26 11.02 6.12
C LEU A 55 6.09 11.85 6.69
N ASN A 56 5.62 11.52 7.89
CA ASN A 56 4.62 12.33 8.60
C ASN A 56 5.20 13.69 9.03
N LYS A 57 4.33 14.68 9.26
CA LYS A 57 4.74 16.08 9.47
C LYS A 57 5.66 16.28 10.70
N GLN A 58 5.44 15.53 11.78
CA GLN A 58 6.28 15.58 12.99
C GLN A 58 7.69 15.02 12.74
N ASP A 59 7.79 13.85 12.09
CA ASP A 59 9.06 13.23 11.70
C ASP A 59 9.84 14.12 10.74
N GLN A 60 9.14 14.82 9.85
CA GLN A 60 9.76 15.82 8.97
C GLN A 60 10.32 17.02 9.72
N THR A 61 9.63 17.56 10.74
CA THR A 61 10.17 18.69 11.52
C THR A 61 11.42 18.28 12.29
N PHE A 62 11.41 17.10 12.90
CA PHE A 62 12.54 16.58 13.65
C PHE A 62 13.73 16.29 12.73
N LEU A 63 13.50 15.57 11.62
CA LEU A 63 14.54 15.33 10.64
C LEU A 63 15.01 16.62 9.99
N ARG A 64 14.15 17.60 9.71
CA ARG A 64 14.59 18.92 9.22
C ARG A 64 15.48 19.65 10.22
N MET A 65 15.18 19.61 11.50
CA MET A 65 16.10 20.18 12.50
C MET A 65 17.45 19.46 12.53
N GLY A 66 17.51 18.19 12.10
CA GLY A 66 18.75 17.42 11.90
C GLY A 66 19.26 17.25 10.45
N PHE A 67 18.61 17.81 9.42
CA PHE A 67 18.94 17.69 7.98
C PHE A 67 19.05 19.03 7.27
N PHE A 68 18.47 20.11 7.80
CA PHE A 68 19.02 21.45 7.54
C PHE A 68 20.44 21.57 8.11
N SER A 69 20.86 20.55 8.86
CA SER A 69 22.25 20.23 9.12
C SER A 69 23.02 19.40 8.12
N ASN A 70 22.65 19.46 6.85
CA ASN A 70 23.52 18.99 5.79
C ASN A 70 24.41 20.16 5.32
N PRO A 71 25.71 20.20 5.66
CA PRO A 71 26.62 21.30 5.29
C PRO A 71 26.80 21.47 3.76
N LEU A 72 26.26 20.52 2.97
CA LEU A 72 26.29 20.50 1.51
C LEU A 72 25.09 21.16 0.83
N TYR A 73 24.10 21.66 1.56
CA TYR A 73 23.02 22.47 0.99
C TYR A 73 23.13 23.91 1.49
N PRO A 74 24.08 24.70 0.97
CA PRO A 74 23.96 26.14 1.10
C PRO A 74 22.61 26.54 0.49
N VAL A 75 21.90 27.47 1.14
CA VAL A 75 20.82 28.23 0.50
C VAL A 75 21.31 28.54 -0.91
N SER A 76 20.69 28.03 -1.97
CA SER A 76 21.18 28.29 -3.33
C SER A 76 21.44 29.80 -3.49
N PRO A 77 22.43 30.25 -4.30
CA PRO A 77 22.65 31.67 -4.56
C PRO A 77 21.53 32.25 -5.44
N SER A 78 20.29 31.86 -5.19
CA SER A 78 19.08 32.42 -5.75
C SER A 78 18.83 33.76 -5.08
N HIS A 79 18.77 34.81 -5.89
CA HIS A 79 18.33 36.15 -5.53
C HIS A 79 17.11 36.09 -4.61
N LEU A 80 17.24 36.58 -3.38
CA LEU A 80 16.12 36.68 -2.46
C LEU A 80 15.07 37.60 -3.09
N LYS A 81 13.81 37.13 -3.20
CA LYS A 81 12.74 37.87 -3.87
C LYS A 81 12.56 39.23 -3.15
N GLY A 82 12.83 40.33 -3.85
CA GLY A 82 12.76 41.68 -3.29
C GLY A 82 14.04 42.25 -2.66
N VAL A 83 15.18 41.54 -2.70
CA VAL A 83 16.48 42.02 -2.17
C VAL A 83 17.47 42.23 -3.30
N PRO A 84 18.17 43.37 -3.42
CA PRO A 84 19.13 43.60 -4.51
C PRO A 84 20.25 42.54 -4.52
N LEU A 85 20.69 42.14 -5.72
CA LEU A 85 21.69 41.07 -5.91
C LEU A 85 22.99 41.28 -5.10
N LYS A 86 23.47 42.53 -4.97
CA LYS A 86 24.67 42.87 -4.19
C LYS A 86 24.53 42.51 -2.70
N PHE A 87 23.36 42.75 -2.11
CA PHE A 87 23.09 42.37 -0.73
C PHE A 87 22.90 40.86 -0.57
N SER A 88 22.28 40.21 -1.56
CA SER A 88 22.13 38.74 -1.56
C SER A 88 23.51 38.03 -1.56
N LEU A 89 24.48 38.55 -2.32
CA LEU A 89 25.85 38.02 -2.37
C LEU A 89 26.61 38.19 -1.05
N ILE A 90 26.37 39.28 -0.32
CA ILE A 90 26.98 39.52 1.00
C ILE A 90 26.36 38.62 2.07
N LEU A 91 25.05 38.42 2.06
CA LEU A 91 24.34 37.62 3.06
C LEU A 91 24.56 36.12 2.92
N PHE A 92 24.88 35.65 1.71
CA PHE A 92 25.10 34.24 1.41
C PHE A 92 26.17 33.58 2.32
N PRO A 93 27.44 34.06 2.40
CA PRO A 93 28.45 33.44 3.25
C PRO A 93 28.08 33.43 4.74
N PHE A 94 27.41 34.48 5.24
CA PHE A 94 26.89 34.49 6.61
C PHE A 94 25.82 33.41 6.81
N SER A 95 24.91 33.23 5.85
CA SER A 95 23.88 32.17 5.94
C SER A 95 24.47 30.76 5.95
N VAL A 96 25.58 30.53 5.23
CA VAL A 96 26.31 29.26 5.24
C VAL A 96 26.98 29.05 6.58
N PHE A 97 27.63 30.08 7.12
CA PHE A 97 28.27 30.04 8.43
C PHE A 97 27.28 29.78 9.57
N PHE A 98 26.16 30.51 9.61
CA PHE A 98 25.13 30.29 10.62
C PHE A 98 24.50 28.89 10.54
N ASN A 99 24.27 28.37 9.33
CA ASN A 99 23.85 26.97 9.17
C ASN A 99 24.93 26.02 9.70
N PHE A 100 26.19 26.18 9.32
CA PHE A 100 27.30 25.33 9.79
C PHE A 100 27.39 25.31 11.32
N VAL A 101 27.29 26.48 11.97
CA VAL A 101 27.31 26.59 13.43
C VAL A 101 26.08 25.94 14.06
N ALA A 102 24.88 26.19 13.51
CA ALA A 102 23.66 25.52 13.97
C ALA A 102 23.79 23.99 13.87
N ASN A 103 24.43 23.48 12.81
CA ASN A 103 24.60 22.05 12.59
C ASN A 103 25.50 21.41 13.63
N ILE A 104 26.63 22.03 13.92
CA ILE A 104 27.56 21.58 14.96
C ILE A 104 26.84 21.55 16.31
N ILE A 105 25.97 22.53 16.58
CA ILE A 105 25.24 22.62 17.84
C ILE A 105 24.12 21.59 17.91
N TYR A 106 23.26 21.49 16.88
CA TYR A 106 22.04 20.67 16.91
C TYR A 106 22.25 19.19 16.58
N MET A 107 23.26 18.85 15.77
CA MET A 107 23.52 17.45 15.37
C MET A 107 23.81 16.54 16.58
N PRO A 108 24.63 16.93 17.59
CA PRO A 108 24.80 16.15 18.81
C PRO A 108 23.48 15.90 19.55
N PHE A 109 22.63 16.93 19.71
CA PHE A 109 21.34 16.78 20.38
C PHE A 109 20.40 15.86 19.60
N GLY A 110 20.37 15.95 18.27
CA GLY A 110 19.59 15.05 17.41
C GLY A 110 20.03 13.59 17.54
N LEU A 111 21.34 13.34 17.57
CA LEU A 111 21.90 12.01 17.79
C LEU A 111 21.58 11.47 19.19
N ILE A 112 21.69 12.30 20.23
CA ILE A 112 21.34 11.94 21.61
C ILE A 112 19.86 11.61 21.72
N TYR A 113 18.97 12.45 21.17
CA TYR A 113 17.53 12.21 21.17
C TYR A 113 17.18 10.91 20.47
N ASN A 114 17.75 10.66 19.28
CA ASN A 114 17.54 9.40 18.56
C ASN A 114 18.03 8.20 19.37
N ASN A 115 19.19 8.29 20.02
CA ASN A 115 19.71 7.23 20.86
C ASN A 115 18.79 6.94 22.06
N ILE A 116 18.22 7.97 22.71
CA ILE A 116 17.24 7.81 23.78
C ILE A 116 15.98 7.10 23.27
N GLN A 117 15.45 7.51 22.11
CA GLN A 117 14.27 6.88 21.52
C GLN A 117 14.54 5.42 21.14
N ILE A 118 15.70 5.12 20.56
CA ILE A 118 16.12 3.76 20.23
C ILE A 118 16.23 2.92 21.50
N LYS A 119 16.90 3.42 22.56
CA LYS A 119 17.02 2.69 23.83
C LYS A 119 15.66 2.43 24.48
N LYS A 120 14.76 3.40 24.44
CA LYS A 120 13.39 3.25 24.95
C LYS A 120 12.63 2.19 24.16
N ALA A 121 12.67 2.25 22.83
CA ALA A 121 12.00 1.27 21.97
C ALA A 121 12.57 -0.14 22.17
N ILE A 122 13.89 -0.29 22.29
CA ILE A 122 14.54 -1.57 22.60
C ILE A 122 14.06 -2.10 23.96
N LYS A 123 14.03 -1.24 24.99
CA LYS A 123 13.56 -1.64 26.32
C LYS A 123 12.09 -2.08 26.31
N GLU A 124 11.22 -1.36 25.62
CA GLU A 124 9.80 -1.71 25.47
C GLU A 124 9.62 -3.02 24.70
N PHE A 125 10.40 -3.21 23.63
CA PHE A 125 10.41 -4.44 22.84
C PHE A 125 10.85 -5.64 23.69
N TYR A 126 12.01 -5.58 24.33
CA TYR A 126 12.46 -6.66 25.21
C TYR A 126 11.49 -6.86 26.38
N GLY A 127 10.95 -5.80 26.98
CA GLY A 127 9.98 -5.93 28.07
C GLY A 127 8.69 -6.66 27.67
N SER A 128 8.23 -6.48 26.42
CA SER A 128 6.97 -7.07 25.94
C SER A 128 7.15 -8.46 25.34
N TYR A 129 8.33 -8.77 24.80
CA TYR A 129 8.53 -9.91 23.92
C TYR A 129 9.68 -10.85 24.31
N LYS A 130 10.38 -10.62 25.42
CA LYS A 130 11.62 -11.34 25.82
C LYS A 130 11.54 -12.86 25.66
N ASP A 131 10.42 -13.42 26.09
CA ASP A 131 10.21 -14.87 26.21
C ASP A 131 9.09 -15.35 25.27
N GLN A 132 8.64 -14.50 24.33
CA GLN A 132 7.59 -14.85 23.37
C GLN A 132 8.16 -15.44 22.09
N ASP A 133 7.41 -16.37 21.49
CA ASP A 133 7.75 -16.90 20.18
C ASP A 133 7.72 -15.77 19.13
N THR A 134 8.77 -15.70 18.30
CA THR A 134 8.93 -14.81 17.14
C THR A 134 7.66 -14.60 16.32
N LYS A 135 6.84 -15.64 16.20
CA LYS A 135 5.61 -15.62 15.40
C LYS A 135 4.45 -14.91 16.11
N ILE A 136 4.36 -15.00 17.44
CA ILE A 136 3.40 -14.23 18.26
C ILE A 136 3.77 -12.75 18.23
N ILE A 137 5.06 -12.45 18.35
CA ILE A 137 5.60 -11.08 18.26
C ILE A 137 5.26 -10.47 16.88
N LEU A 138 5.42 -11.25 15.81
CA LEU A 138 5.08 -10.82 14.46
C LEU A 138 3.59 -10.49 14.32
N LEU A 139 2.70 -11.32 14.87
CA LEU A 139 1.26 -11.07 14.80
C LEU A 139 0.83 -9.84 15.56
N ASP A 140 1.31 -9.65 16.79
CA ASP A 140 1.00 -8.44 17.56
C ASP A 140 1.50 -7.18 16.86
N MET A 141 2.68 -7.23 16.23
CA MET A 141 3.18 -6.13 15.38
C MET A 141 2.32 -5.90 14.14
N LEU A 142 1.87 -6.96 13.47
CA LEU A 142 1.01 -6.87 12.29
C LEU A 142 -0.35 -6.27 12.67
N GLU A 143 -0.95 -6.69 13.79
CA GLU A 143 -2.20 -6.12 14.32
C GLU A 143 -2.08 -4.63 14.64
N LYS A 144 -1.01 -4.23 15.36
CA LYS A 144 -0.76 -2.82 15.70
C LYS A 144 -0.55 -1.95 14.47
N LYS A 145 0.00 -2.52 13.39
CA LYS A 145 0.26 -1.82 12.13
C LYS A 145 -0.86 -1.96 11.12
N ALA A 146 -1.83 -2.85 11.34
CA ALA A 146 -2.95 -3.06 10.44
C ALA A 146 -3.82 -1.80 10.38
N GLY A 147 -4.34 -1.52 9.20
CA GLY A 147 -5.10 -0.32 8.91
C GLY A 147 -4.99 0.08 7.44
N PRO A 148 -5.81 1.05 7.00
CA PRO A 148 -5.93 1.42 5.59
C PRO A 148 -4.61 1.95 4.99
N LYS A 149 -3.71 2.49 5.82
CA LYS A 149 -2.39 2.96 5.39
C LYS A 149 -1.40 1.84 5.11
N ASN A 150 -1.60 0.68 5.74
CA ASN A 150 -0.72 -0.49 5.66
C ASN A 150 -1.56 -1.73 5.30
N GLN A 151 -1.89 -1.83 4.02
CA GLN A 151 -2.74 -2.89 3.51
C GLN A 151 -2.07 -4.25 3.59
N TYR A 152 -0.75 -4.32 3.39
CA TYR A 152 0.02 -5.54 3.57
C TYR A 152 -0.08 -6.10 4.99
N ALA A 153 0.09 -5.28 6.02
CA ALA A 153 -0.08 -5.74 7.39
C ALA A 153 -1.51 -6.25 7.63
N SER A 154 -2.51 -5.51 7.14
CA SER A 154 -3.91 -5.92 7.24
C SER A 154 -4.16 -7.26 6.55
N TYR A 155 -3.62 -7.47 5.35
CA TYR A 155 -3.74 -8.73 4.62
C TYR A 155 -3.10 -9.90 5.40
N MET A 156 -1.87 -9.73 5.89
CA MET A 156 -1.16 -10.76 6.64
C MET A 156 -1.87 -11.10 7.97
N THR A 157 -2.41 -10.10 8.66
CA THR A 157 -3.26 -10.33 9.85
C THR A 157 -4.51 -11.12 9.49
N GLY A 158 -5.16 -10.79 8.37
CA GLY A 158 -6.32 -11.55 7.87
C GLY A 158 -5.98 -13.01 7.56
N VAL A 159 -4.83 -13.27 6.92
CA VAL A 159 -4.34 -14.64 6.65
C VAL A 159 -4.09 -15.40 7.94
N ALA A 160 -3.45 -14.78 8.93
CA ALA A 160 -3.18 -15.43 10.20
C ALA A 160 -4.46 -15.91 10.91
N TYR A 161 -5.49 -15.07 10.95
CA TYR A 161 -6.81 -15.43 11.50
C TYR A 161 -7.55 -16.46 10.66
N LEU A 162 -7.37 -16.44 9.33
CA LEU A 162 -7.99 -17.41 8.43
C LEU A 162 -7.33 -18.80 8.52
N GLU A 163 -6.03 -18.85 8.75
CA GLU A 163 -5.27 -20.13 8.81
C GLU A 163 -5.06 -20.63 10.23
N GLY A 164 -5.41 -19.85 11.25
CA GLY A 164 -5.16 -20.19 12.65
C GLY A 164 -3.67 -20.20 13.01
N ILE A 165 -2.86 -19.40 12.31
CA ILE A 165 -1.40 -19.36 12.49
C ILE A 165 -1.09 -18.53 13.75
N HIS A 166 -0.76 -19.21 14.85
CA HIS A 166 -0.46 -18.64 16.18
C HIS A 166 -1.56 -17.78 16.81
N VAL A 167 -2.72 -17.70 16.18
CA VAL A 167 -3.96 -17.15 16.72
C VAL A 167 -5.08 -18.16 16.50
N PRO A 168 -6.11 -18.20 17.36
CA PRO A 168 -7.28 -19.02 17.11
C PRO A 168 -7.91 -18.66 15.76
N TYR A 169 -8.27 -19.69 14.98
CA TYR A 169 -9.01 -19.53 13.73
C TYR A 169 -10.26 -18.65 13.96
N ASN A 170 -10.40 -17.59 13.17
CA ASN A 170 -11.53 -16.67 13.29
C ASN A 170 -11.86 -16.03 11.95
N LEU A 171 -12.95 -16.50 11.34
CA LEU A 171 -13.43 -16.01 10.04
C LEU A 171 -13.85 -14.54 10.07
N GLU A 172 -14.49 -14.08 11.14
CA GLU A 172 -14.99 -12.70 11.24
C GLU A 172 -13.84 -11.70 11.30
N LYS A 173 -12.81 -12.00 12.10
CA LYS A 173 -11.60 -11.19 12.16
C LYS A 173 -10.84 -11.23 10.84
N ALA A 174 -10.70 -12.39 10.22
CA ALA A 174 -10.09 -12.51 8.91
C ALA A 174 -10.80 -11.63 7.87
N GLU A 175 -12.13 -11.71 7.82
CA GLU A 175 -12.96 -10.90 6.93
C GLU A 175 -12.78 -9.39 7.18
N HIS A 176 -12.79 -8.97 8.45
CA HIS A 176 -12.58 -7.57 8.81
C HIS A 176 -11.25 -7.03 8.27
N TYR A 177 -10.15 -7.76 8.50
CA TYR A 177 -8.84 -7.34 8.04
C TYR A 177 -8.68 -7.41 6.51
N PHE A 178 -9.28 -8.40 5.84
CA PHE A 178 -9.29 -8.45 4.37
C PHE A 178 -10.10 -7.32 3.75
N LYS A 179 -11.19 -6.88 4.37
CA LYS A 179 -11.94 -5.69 3.92
C LYS A 179 -11.10 -4.43 3.99
N ILE A 180 -10.27 -4.28 5.02
CA ILE A 180 -9.32 -3.16 5.13
C ILE A 180 -8.22 -3.25 4.06
N ALA A 181 -7.74 -4.46 3.76
CA ALA A 181 -6.68 -4.70 2.78
C ALA A 181 -7.16 -4.72 1.32
N ARG A 182 -8.45 -4.49 1.06
CA ARG A 182 -9.07 -4.73 -0.25
C ARG A 182 -8.47 -3.92 -1.38
N GLU A 183 -8.02 -2.69 -1.15
CA GLU A 183 -7.60 -1.80 -2.26
C GLU A 183 -6.31 -2.28 -2.95
N GLU A 184 -5.40 -2.95 -2.22
CA GLU A 184 -4.14 -3.48 -2.75
C GLU A 184 -4.12 -5.03 -2.75
N HIS A 185 -4.98 -5.68 -1.95
CA HIS A 185 -4.96 -7.13 -1.70
C HIS A 185 -6.36 -7.78 -1.70
N GLU A 186 -7.12 -7.59 -2.78
CA GLU A 186 -8.43 -8.23 -3.00
C GLU A 186 -8.40 -9.77 -2.86
N GLY A 187 -7.26 -10.39 -3.15
CA GLY A 187 -7.07 -11.84 -3.05
C GLY A 187 -7.36 -12.42 -1.66
N GLY A 188 -7.29 -11.61 -0.59
CA GLY A 188 -7.69 -12.04 0.75
C GLY A 188 -9.18 -12.37 0.85
N LEU A 189 -10.04 -11.55 0.24
CA LEU A 189 -11.48 -11.79 0.19
C LEU A 189 -11.82 -13.00 -0.69
N VAL A 190 -11.07 -13.21 -1.77
CA VAL A 190 -11.22 -14.41 -2.61
C VAL A 190 -10.85 -15.67 -1.83
N LYS A 191 -9.74 -15.64 -1.09
CA LYS A 191 -9.32 -16.75 -0.23
C LYS A 191 -10.35 -17.05 0.86
N LEU A 192 -10.92 -16.01 1.47
CA LEU A 192 -12.04 -16.17 2.41
C LEU A 192 -13.23 -16.87 1.74
N ALA A 193 -13.65 -16.43 0.56
CA ALA A 193 -14.76 -17.05 -0.16
C ALA A 193 -14.49 -18.50 -0.54
N GLU A 194 -13.27 -18.82 -1.00
CA GLU A 194 -12.82 -20.19 -1.24
C GLU A 194 -12.94 -21.06 0.01
N THR A 195 -12.48 -20.57 1.17
CA THR A 195 -12.61 -21.33 2.42
C THR A 195 -14.07 -21.58 2.80
N LEU A 196 -14.96 -20.61 2.59
CA LEU A 196 -16.40 -20.77 2.84
C LEU A 196 -17.05 -21.79 1.90
N ILE A 197 -16.57 -21.89 0.65
CA ILE A 197 -17.07 -22.84 -0.35
C ILE A 197 -16.61 -24.28 -0.06
N ARG A 198 -15.40 -24.46 0.49
CA ARG A 198 -14.77 -25.78 0.73
C ARG A 198 -15.08 -26.41 2.09
N GLN A 199 -15.79 -25.70 2.98
CA GLN A 199 -16.20 -26.24 4.27
C GLN A 199 -17.15 -27.43 4.12
N GLU A 200 -17.25 -28.28 5.14
CA GLU A 200 -18.18 -29.42 5.16
C GLU A 200 -19.65 -28.96 5.05
N ASN A 201 -19.97 -27.79 5.62
CA ASN A 201 -21.24 -27.10 5.45
C ASN A 201 -21.00 -25.71 4.82
N PRO A 202 -20.94 -25.61 3.48
CA PRO A 202 -20.58 -24.36 2.81
C PRO A 202 -21.62 -23.24 3.00
N ASP A 203 -21.15 -22.05 3.38
CA ASP A 203 -21.98 -20.83 3.35
C ASP A 203 -21.86 -20.14 1.99
N TYR A 204 -22.56 -20.68 0.99
CA TYR A 204 -22.56 -20.14 -0.37
C TYR A 204 -23.10 -18.72 -0.43
N LYS A 205 -24.05 -18.36 0.43
CA LYS A 205 -24.64 -17.01 0.48
C LYS A 205 -23.59 -16.00 0.89
N LYS A 206 -22.82 -16.29 1.95
CA LYS A 206 -21.71 -15.43 2.39
C LYS A 206 -20.55 -15.42 1.39
N ALA A 207 -20.22 -16.57 0.80
CA ALA A 207 -19.21 -16.61 -0.26
C ALA A 207 -19.59 -15.71 -1.45
N PHE A 208 -20.85 -15.76 -1.89
CA PHE A 208 -21.37 -14.91 -2.97
C PHE A 208 -21.29 -13.41 -2.63
N THR A 209 -21.68 -13.02 -1.41
CA THR A 209 -21.60 -11.59 -1.02
C THR A 209 -20.17 -11.09 -0.96
N VAL A 210 -19.24 -11.89 -0.44
CA VAL A 210 -17.81 -11.55 -0.38
C VAL A 210 -17.20 -11.45 -1.78
N LEU A 211 -17.47 -12.40 -2.67
CA LEU A 211 -16.96 -12.40 -4.05
C LEU A 211 -17.46 -11.19 -4.84
N ASN A 212 -18.71 -10.76 -4.62
CA ASN A 212 -19.26 -9.58 -5.28
C ASN A 212 -18.55 -8.28 -4.92
N LEU A 213 -17.90 -8.20 -3.75
CA LEU A 213 -17.10 -7.03 -3.36
C LEU A 213 -15.83 -6.86 -4.19
N VAL A 214 -15.37 -7.94 -4.84
CA VAL A 214 -14.13 -8.05 -5.63
C VAL A 214 -14.41 -8.73 -6.98
N LYS A 215 -15.60 -8.53 -7.55
CA LYS A 215 -16.06 -9.23 -8.78
C LYS A 215 -15.15 -9.03 -10.00
N ASP A 216 -14.42 -7.92 -10.03
CA ASP A 216 -13.50 -7.58 -11.11
C ASP A 216 -12.17 -8.36 -11.00
N ASN A 217 -11.93 -9.02 -9.85
CA ASN A 217 -10.80 -9.91 -9.66
C ASN A 217 -10.98 -11.20 -10.50
N PRO A 218 -9.98 -11.60 -11.31
CA PRO A 218 -10.09 -12.80 -12.14
C PRO A 218 -10.39 -14.08 -11.36
N GLN A 219 -9.79 -14.23 -10.17
CA GLN A 219 -10.02 -15.39 -9.32
C GLN A 219 -11.43 -15.36 -8.70
N ALA A 220 -11.95 -14.17 -8.37
CA ALA A 220 -13.32 -14.04 -7.91
C ALA A 220 -14.33 -14.38 -9.01
N SER A 221 -14.05 -13.98 -10.26
CA SER A 221 -14.87 -14.32 -11.42
C SER A 221 -15.00 -15.84 -11.60
N TYR A 222 -13.92 -16.61 -11.40
CA TYR A 222 -14.01 -18.07 -11.42
C TYR A 222 -15.03 -18.61 -10.40
N TYR A 223 -14.94 -18.19 -9.14
CA TYR A 223 -15.88 -18.65 -8.11
C TYR A 223 -17.31 -18.15 -8.34
N LEU A 224 -17.51 -16.94 -8.88
CA LEU A 224 -18.83 -16.47 -9.29
C LEU A 224 -19.41 -17.35 -10.40
N ALA A 225 -18.60 -17.76 -11.39
CA ALA A 225 -19.03 -18.70 -12.43
C ALA A 225 -19.45 -20.05 -11.83
N TYR A 226 -18.69 -20.58 -10.87
CA TYR A 226 -19.04 -21.79 -10.13
C TYR A 226 -20.42 -21.67 -9.46
N LEU A 227 -20.65 -20.59 -8.72
CA LEU A 227 -21.92 -20.38 -8.01
C LEU A 227 -23.11 -20.25 -8.96
N TYR A 228 -22.97 -19.52 -10.08
CA TYR A 228 -24.03 -19.38 -11.08
C TYR A 228 -24.27 -20.64 -11.91
N PHE A 229 -23.27 -21.48 -12.12
CA PHE A 229 -23.43 -22.73 -12.88
C PHE A 229 -24.23 -23.77 -12.08
N TYR A 230 -23.85 -24.00 -10.82
CA TYR A 230 -24.51 -24.98 -9.97
C TYR A 230 -25.77 -24.43 -9.26
N GLY A 231 -26.00 -23.12 -9.28
CA GLY A 231 -27.14 -22.49 -8.61
C GLY A 231 -26.99 -22.41 -7.09
N TYR A 232 -25.76 -22.31 -6.59
CA TYR A 232 -25.49 -22.24 -5.15
C TYR A 232 -25.78 -20.82 -4.62
N SER A 233 -26.85 -20.69 -3.83
CA SER A 233 -27.36 -19.42 -3.27
C SER A 233 -27.88 -18.38 -4.27
N VAL A 234 -27.86 -18.70 -5.56
CA VAL A 234 -28.31 -17.84 -6.67
C VAL A 234 -29.08 -18.67 -7.68
N ALA A 235 -29.98 -18.03 -8.44
CA ALA A 235 -30.67 -18.70 -9.54
C ALA A 235 -29.63 -19.14 -10.60
N PRO A 236 -29.60 -20.43 -10.99
CA PRO A 236 -28.64 -20.93 -11.94
C PRO A 236 -28.81 -20.24 -13.30
N SER A 237 -27.68 -19.88 -13.91
CA SER A 237 -27.68 -19.22 -15.22
C SER A 237 -26.41 -19.54 -15.98
N ILE A 238 -26.53 -20.42 -16.99
CA ILE A 238 -25.44 -20.80 -17.89
C ILE A 238 -24.88 -19.55 -18.60
N ARG A 239 -25.75 -18.62 -19.01
CA ARG A 239 -25.34 -17.36 -19.63
C ARG A 239 -24.48 -16.49 -18.71
N ILE A 240 -24.81 -16.39 -17.42
CA ILE A 240 -24.00 -15.60 -16.48
C ILE A 240 -22.72 -16.34 -16.14
N ALA A 241 -22.80 -17.66 -15.93
CA ALA A 241 -21.65 -18.51 -15.65
C ALA A 241 -20.61 -18.45 -16.79
N THR A 242 -21.03 -18.55 -18.05
CA THR A 242 -20.13 -18.41 -19.23
C THR A 242 -19.41 -17.08 -19.27
N ILE A 243 -20.07 -15.97 -18.91
CA ILE A 243 -19.45 -14.63 -18.89
C ILE A 243 -18.32 -14.58 -17.86
N TYR A 244 -18.62 -14.96 -16.62
CA TYR A 244 -17.63 -14.96 -15.53
C TYR A 244 -16.52 -16.00 -15.72
N ALA A 245 -16.85 -17.14 -16.34
CA ALA A 245 -15.85 -18.11 -16.69
C ALA A 245 -14.94 -17.52 -17.80
N GLY A 246 -15.51 -16.86 -18.81
CA GLY A 246 -14.75 -16.20 -19.88
C GLY A 246 -13.75 -15.16 -19.36
N THR A 247 -14.12 -14.38 -18.34
CA THR A 247 -13.19 -13.43 -17.71
C THR A 247 -12.06 -14.15 -16.95
N ALA A 248 -12.35 -15.23 -16.23
CA ALA A 248 -11.31 -16.05 -15.60
C ALA A 248 -10.32 -16.61 -16.64
N LYS A 249 -10.80 -17.07 -17.80
CA LYS A 249 -9.96 -17.55 -18.91
C LYS A 249 -9.06 -16.49 -19.50
N SER A 250 -9.59 -15.29 -19.78
CA SER A 250 -8.78 -14.22 -20.40
C SER A 250 -7.59 -13.80 -19.54
N HIS A 251 -7.67 -14.08 -18.23
CA HIS A 251 -6.61 -13.82 -17.26
C HIS A 251 -5.81 -15.07 -16.85
N ASN A 252 -5.93 -16.18 -17.59
CA ASN A 252 -5.21 -17.43 -17.35
C ASN A 252 -5.37 -18.02 -15.93
N VAL A 253 -6.55 -17.86 -15.33
CA VAL A 253 -6.88 -18.56 -14.07
C VAL A 253 -6.94 -20.05 -14.35
N LYS A 254 -6.05 -20.85 -13.74
CA LYS A 254 -5.94 -22.29 -14.03
C LYS A 254 -7.20 -23.06 -13.63
N ASP A 255 -7.81 -22.70 -12.51
CA ASP A 255 -8.97 -23.40 -11.95
C ASP A 255 -10.20 -23.34 -12.88
N TYR A 256 -10.25 -22.37 -13.80
CA TYR A 256 -11.30 -22.26 -14.79
C TYR A 256 -11.49 -23.52 -15.66
N TYR A 257 -10.41 -24.27 -15.93
CA TYR A 257 -10.49 -25.48 -16.76
C TYR A 257 -11.33 -26.59 -16.12
N ASP A 258 -11.62 -26.51 -14.82
CA ASP A 258 -12.43 -27.50 -14.10
C ASP A 258 -13.94 -27.34 -14.37
N ILE A 259 -14.37 -26.12 -14.68
CA ILE A 259 -15.78 -25.76 -14.81
C ILE A 259 -16.15 -25.48 -16.27
N TYR A 260 -15.27 -24.85 -17.05
CA TYR A 260 -15.63 -24.40 -18.39
C TYR A 260 -16.06 -25.49 -19.36
N PRO A 261 -15.42 -26.68 -19.43
CA PRO A 261 -15.89 -27.76 -20.27
C PRO A 261 -17.30 -28.22 -19.88
N LYS A 262 -17.63 -28.22 -18.58
CA LYS A 262 -18.96 -28.58 -18.07
C LYS A 262 -20.01 -27.54 -18.45
N ILE A 263 -19.65 -26.25 -18.42
CA ILE A 263 -20.51 -25.16 -18.88
C ILE A 263 -20.83 -25.29 -20.38
N LEU A 264 -19.87 -25.71 -21.20
CA LEU A 264 -20.08 -25.88 -22.65
C LEU A 264 -20.94 -27.10 -23.01
N GLN A 265 -21.10 -28.06 -22.09
CA GLN A 265 -21.85 -29.30 -22.31
C GLN A 265 -23.31 -29.25 -21.83
N GLY A 266 -23.66 -28.26 -21.01
CA GLY A 266 -25.02 -28.05 -20.47
C GLY A 266 -25.77 -26.94 -21.20
#